data_AF-A0A1X7L676-F1
#
_entry.id   AF-A0A1X7L676-F1
#
_cell.length_a   1.000
_cell.length_b   1.000
_cell.length_c   1.000
_cell.angle_alpha   90.00
_cell.angle_beta   90.00
_cell.angle_gamma   90.00
#
_symmetry.space_group_name_H-M   'P 1'
#
loop_
_entity.id
_entity.type
_entity.pdbx_description
1 polymer ?
#
loop_
_entity_poly.entity_id
_entity_poly.type
_entity_poly.pdbx_seq_one_letter_code
_entity_poly.pdbx_strand_id
1 'polypeptide(L)'
;MKKIAFLLFFLLVCSSFMFCQVQKNSLEVINTYPPQSYGNSYDYLSPEESWRIHKAAYIKQLKSKGLTDEEFKESMITYEKDKQEFIERVKEQHRLAAIQREKDAKQRAKDAIQREKDAIQREKHAIQREKDAIQREKDAAQRAKDAIKREMAEAQRKKSQEWRNNAENILIENVSLSNRNNIKSIPFEVTYKTTLRIGIRAHISSGTTLIEIYNPEGTKEGELSLEHKSKSTSSADSEFLKKTSGALDKTISGAEVGEWQIKITSKKSEGTVAMSVAQYVKSTMDE
;
A
#
# COMPACT_ATOMS: atom_id res chain seq x y z
N MET A 1 8.31 22.93 35.14
CA MET A 1 7.84 24.31 35.38
C MET A 1 8.83 25.43 35.02
N LYS A 2 10.13 25.18 34.78
CA LYS A 2 11.10 26.23 34.41
C LYS A 2 11.18 26.60 32.91
N LYS A 3 10.53 25.85 32.00
CA LYS A 3 10.56 26.13 30.55
C LYS A 3 9.41 27.01 30.03
N ILE A 4 8.35 27.21 30.83
CA ILE A 4 7.20 28.05 30.46
C ILE A 4 7.44 29.53 30.82
N ALA A 5 8.23 29.81 31.86
CA ALA A 5 8.60 31.17 32.25
C ALA A 5 9.52 31.87 31.23
N PHE A 6 10.34 31.13 30.49
CA PHE A 6 11.24 31.70 29.47
C PHE A 6 10.47 32.14 28.20
N LEU A 7 9.34 31.51 27.90
CA LEU A 7 8.53 31.83 26.72
C LEU A 7 7.70 33.12 26.93
N LEU A 8 7.27 33.39 28.17
CA LEU A 8 6.55 34.61 28.54
C LEU A 8 7.46 35.84 28.66
N PHE A 9 8.73 35.66 29.02
CA PHE A 9 9.69 36.78 29.06
C PHE A 9 10.15 37.23 27.66
N PHE A 10 10.24 36.30 26.71
CA PHE A 10 10.60 36.62 25.32
C PHE A 10 9.47 37.32 24.54
N LEU A 11 8.21 37.04 24.89
CA LEU A 11 7.04 37.71 24.31
C LEU A 11 6.82 39.14 24.84
N LEU A 12 7.38 39.49 26.00
CA LEU A 12 7.24 40.84 26.57
C LEU A 12 8.30 41.82 26.07
N VAL A 13 9.50 41.34 25.73
CA VAL A 13 10.61 42.18 25.23
C VAL A 13 10.50 42.51 23.73
N CYS A 14 9.77 41.73 22.95
CA CYS A 14 9.51 42.03 21.52
C CYS A 14 8.37 43.04 21.29
N SER A 15 7.64 43.45 22.33
CA SER A 15 6.57 44.46 22.21
C SER A 15 7.06 45.91 22.33
N SER A 16 8.33 46.11 22.69
CA SER A 16 8.91 47.45 22.95
C SER A 16 9.70 48.06 21.79
N PHE A 17 9.65 47.47 20.58
CA PHE A 17 10.40 47.96 19.41
C PHE A 17 9.53 48.56 18.29
N MET A 18 8.30 48.98 18.58
CA MET A 18 7.41 49.65 17.61
C MET A 18 6.86 50.98 18.15
N PHE A 19 7.74 51.84 18.66
CA PHE A 19 7.47 53.28 18.78
C PHE A 19 8.73 54.05 18.41
N CYS A 20 9.02 54.12 17.11
CA CYS A 20 9.81 55.23 16.58
C CYS A 20 8.97 56.49 16.77
N GLN A 21 9.31 57.27 17.79
CA GLN A 21 8.93 58.67 17.85
C GLN A 21 9.51 59.35 16.61
N VAL A 22 8.64 59.65 15.64
CA VAL A 22 8.99 60.60 14.57
C VAL A 22 9.14 61.96 15.22
N GLN A 23 10.37 62.45 15.17
CA GLN A 23 10.75 63.80 15.52
C GLN A 23 9.89 64.78 14.70
N LYS A 24 8.92 65.42 15.36
CA LYS A 24 8.22 66.59 14.81
C LYS A 24 9.25 67.70 14.68
N ASN A 25 9.76 67.92 13.47
CA ASN A 25 10.32 69.19 13.06
C ASN A 25 9.90 69.51 11.62
N SER A 26 9.55 70.78 11.49
CA SER A 26 8.80 71.45 10.43
C SER A 26 9.43 71.38 9.04
N LEU A 27 8.60 71.01 8.05
CA LEU A 27 8.55 71.64 6.73
C LEU A 27 7.09 71.55 6.27
N GLU A 28 6.40 72.69 6.19
CA GLU A 28 5.07 72.80 5.61
C GLU A 28 5.12 72.42 4.13
N VAL A 29 4.71 71.20 3.81
CA VAL A 29 4.23 70.84 2.48
C VAL A 29 2.76 70.51 2.64
N ILE A 30 1.90 71.50 2.34
CA ILE A 30 0.46 71.32 2.33
C ILE A 30 0.10 70.44 1.13
N ASN A 31 0.23 69.12 1.30
CA ASN A 31 -0.32 68.12 0.39
C ASN A 31 -1.85 68.15 0.48
N THR A 32 -2.46 69.05 -0.28
CA THR A 32 -3.91 69.13 -0.42
C THR A 32 -4.37 68.08 -1.43
N TYR A 33 -4.48 66.82 -1.02
CA TYR A 33 -5.16 65.79 -1.83
C TYR A 33 -6.67 65.87 -1.61
N PRO A 34 -7.51 65.86 -2.68
CA PRO A 34 -8.96 65.81 -2.54
C PRO A 34 -9.43 64.42 -2.05
N PRO A 35 -10.59 64.35 -1.37
CA PRO A 35 -11.11 63.11 -0.79
C PRO A 35 -11.53 62.11 -1.86
N GLN A 36 -11.27 60.83 -1.60
CA GLN A 36 -11.68 59.69 -2.41
C GLN A 36 -13.21 59.70 -2.63
N SER A 37 -13.63 60.02 -3.85
CA SER A 37 -15.01 59.85 -4.29
C SER A 37 -15.29 58.37 -4.55
N TYR A 38 -16.32 57.84 -3.88
CA TYR A 38 -16.83 56.48 -4.00
C TYR A 38 -17.38 56.21 -5.41
N GLY A 39 -17.01 55.05 -5.99
CA GLY A 39 -17.65 54.50 -7.20
C GLY A 39 -16.66 53.68 -8.03
N ASN A 40 -17.01 52.44 -8.35
CA ASN A 40 -16.21 51.51 -9.13
C ASN A 40 -15.93 52.01 -10.57
N SER A 41 -14.89 52.83 -10.72
CA SER A 41 -14.06 52.97 -11.91
C SER A 41 -12.75 53.56 -11.42
N TYR A 42 -11.61 53.06 -11.90
CA TYR A 42 -10.30 53.64 -11.58
C TYR A 42 -10.11 54.97 -12.34
N ASP A 43 -11.04 55.91 -12.14
CA ASP A 43 -11.03 57.22 -12.77
C ASP A 43 -10.13 58.11 -11.93
N TYR A 44 -8.84 58.05 -12.27
CA TYR A 44 -7.97 59.16 -12.01
C TYR A 44 -8.65 60.45 -12.47
N LEU A 45 -8.68 61.47 -11.60
CA LEU A 45 -9.01 62.83 -12.02
C LEU A 45 -8.15 63.13 -13.25
N SER A 46 -8.79 63.56 -14.34
CA SER A 46 -8.05 64.00 -15.51
C SER A 46 -7.03 65.07 -15.12
N PRO A 47 -5.92 65.22 -15.85
CA PRO A 47 -4.98 66.32 -15.63
C PRO A 47 -5.68 67.70 -15.56
N GLU A 48 -6.74 67.87 -16.35
CA GLU A 48 -7.59 69.05 -16.40
C GLU A 48 -8.45 69.22 -15.15
N GLU A 49 -9.06 68.15 -14.62
CA GLU A 49 -9.79 68.19 -13.35
C GLU A 49 -8.86 68.45 -12.17
N SER A 50 -7.67 67.84 -12.18
CA SER A 50 -6.62 68.08 -11.21
C SER A 50 -6.19 69.54 -11.22
N TRP A 51 -6.05 70.15 -12.41
CA TRP A 51 -5.75 71.58 -12.55
C TRP A 51 -6.88 72.45 -12.00
N ARG A 52 -8.14 72.11 -12.29
CA ARG A 52 -9.31 72.86 -11.78
C ARG A 52 -9.35 72.88 -10.26
N ILE A 53 -9.06 71.74 -9.62
CA ILE A 53 -9.00 71.62 -8.16
C ILE A 53 -7.82 72.43 -7.61
N HIS A 54 -6.63 72.32 -8.22
CA HIS A 54 -5.44 73.08 -7.82
C HIS A 54 -5.67 74.60 -7.95
N LYS A 55 -6.28 75.04 -9.06
CA LYS A 55 -6.65 76.45 -9.31
C LYS A 55 -7.65 76.96 -8.28
N ALA A 56 -8.67 76.17 -7.94
CA ALA A 56 -9.65 76.57 -6.93
C ALA A 56 -9.01 76.73 -5.54
N ALA A 57 -8.07 75.85 -5.18
CA ALA A 57 -7.30 75.96 -3.94
C ALA A 57 -6.41 77.21 -3.93
N TYR A 58 -5.70 77.48 -5.04
CA TYR A 58 -4.85 78.65 -5.19
C TYR A 58 -5.64 79.96 -5.08
N ILE A 59 -6.82 80.07 -5.72
CA ILE A 59 -7.70 81.24 -5.59
C ILE A 59 -8.12 81.47 -4.13
N LYS A 60 -8.45 80.41 -3.39
CA LYS A 60 -8.78 80.53 -1.95
C LYS A 60 -7.60 81.04 -1.14
N GLN A 61 -6.39 80.56 -1.45
CA GLN A 61 -5.15 80.99 -0.80
C GLN A 61 -4.82 82.46 -1.09
N LEU A 62 -5.05 82.94 -2.30
CA LEU A 62 -4.82 84.36 -2.63
C LEU A 62 -5.80 85.26 -1.90
N LYS A 63 -7.09 84.88 -1.83
CA LYS A 63 -8.12 85.65 -1.11
C LYS A 63 -7.84 85.77 0.39
N SER A 64 -7.21 84.78 1.02
CA SER A 64 -6.86 84.85 2.44
C SER A 64 -5.67 85.77 2.74
N LYS A 65 -4.89 86.19 1.74
CA LYS A 65 -3.70 87.05 1.92
C LYS A 65 -4.00 88.55 1.95
N GLY A 66 -5.24 88.98 1.68
CA GLY A 66 -5.61 90.40 1.70
C GLY A 66 -4.95 91.24 0.60
N LEU A 67 -4.64 90.63 -0.54
CA LEU A 67 -4.03 91.28 -1.71
C LEU A 67 -4.97 92.33 -2.32
N THR A 68 -4.38 93.36 -2.95
CA THR A 68 -5.13 94.30 -3.80
C THR A 68 -5.61 93.60 -5.09
N ASP A 69 -6.63 94.17 -5.74
CA ASP A 69 -7.21 93.59 -6.96
C ASP A 69 -6.18 93.46 -8.10
N GLU A 70 -5.18 94.33 -8.16
CA GLU A 70 -4.15 94.31 -9.20
C GLU A 70 -3.13 93.21 -8.95
N GLU A 71 -2.64 93.07 -7.71
CA GLU A 71 -1.75 91.97 -7.30
C GLU A 71 -2.42 90.60 -7.47
N PHE A 72 -3.74 90.51 -7.26
CA PHE A 72 -4.52 89.30 -7.51
C PHE A 72 -4.54 88.94 -9.00
N LYS A 73 -4.76 89.91 -9.90
CA LYS A 73 -4.75 89.67 -11.36
C LYS A 73 -3.37 89.25 -11.85
N GLU A 74 -2.30 89.93 -11.42
CA GLU A 74 -0.93 89.59 -11.79
C GLU A 74 -0.55 88.17 -11.35
N SER A 75 -0.94 87.78 -10.12
CA SER A 75 -0.73 86.44 -9.59
C SER A 75 -1.48 85.38 -10.41
N MET A 76 -2.73 85.66 -10.79
CA MET A 76 -3.53 84.74 -11.61
C MET A 76 -3.01 84.60 -13.05
N ILE A 77 -2.52 85.69 -13.66
CA ILE A 77 -1.88 85.65 -15.00
C ILE A 77 -0.63 84.77 -14.96
N THR A 78 0.19 84.93 -13.93
CA THR A 78 1.42 84.14 -13.76
C THR A 78 1.07 82.66 -13.54
N TYR A 79 0.12 82.38 -12.65
CA TYR A 79 -0.32 81.02 -12.35
C TYR A 79 -0.92 80.28 -13.57
N GLU A 80 -1.67 80.95 -14.44
CA GLU A 80 -2.23 80.31 -15.64
C GLU A 80 -1.17 79.98 -16.71
N LYS A 81 -0.01 80.64 -16.70
CA LYS A 81 1.09 80.27 -17.62
C LYS A 81 1.63 78.86 -17.32
N ASP A 82 1.60 78.44 -16.06
CA ASP A 82 2.14 77.15 -15.60
C ASP A 82 1.17 75.97 -15.81
N LYS A 83 -0.05 76.24 -16.33
CA LYS A 83 -1.10 75.22 -16.51
C LYS A 83 -0.63 74.01 -17.31
N GLN A 84 0.08 74.24 -18.41
CA GLN A 84 0.52 73.16 -19.31
C GLN A 84 1.56 72.28 -18.62
N GLU A 85 2.52 72.87 -17.92
CA GLU A 85 3.52 72.13 -17.16
C GLU A 85 2.89 71.29 -16.04
N PHE A 86 1.89 71.83 -15.35
CA PHE A 86 1.12 71.08 -14.37
C PHE A 86 0.42 69.86 -15.00
N ILE A 87 -0.27 70.05 -16.13
CA ILE A 87 -0.99 68.99 -16.83
C ILE A 87 -0.02 67.88 -17.25
N GLU A 88 1.12 68.23 -17.85
CA GLU A 88 2.11 67.24 -18.30
C GLU A 88 2.74 66.48 -17.12
N ARG A 89 3.01 67.15 -15.99
CA ARG A 89 3.46 66.48 -14.77
C ARG A 89 2.46 65.45 -14.26
N VAL A 90 1.16 65.77 -14.24
CA VAL A 90 0.11 64.84 -13.80
C VAL A 90 -0.01 63.65 -14.76
N LYS A 91 0.05 63.89 -16.07
CA LYS A 91 0.07 62.80 -17.07
C LYS A 91 1.24 61.85 -16.85
N GLU A 92 2.44 62.38 -16.63
CA GLU A 92 3.63 61.57 -16.41
C GLU A 92 3.52 60.76 -15.11
N GLN A 93 3.01 61.36 -14.03
CA GLN A 93 2.75 60.62 -12.79
C GLN A 93 1.76 59.46 -12.99
N HIS A 94 0.67 59.69 -13.74
CA HIS A 94 -0.28 58.63 -14.06
C HIS A 94 0.35 57.51 -14.89
N ARG A 95 1.18 57.86 -15.89
CA ARG A 95 1.92 56.91 -16.71
C ARG A 95 2.85 56.03 -15.87
N LEU A 96 3.64 56.63 -14.99
CA LEU A 96 4.55 55.91 -14.09
C LEU A 96 3.78 55.00 -13.11
N ALA A 97 2.67 55.48 -12.55
CA ALA A 97 1.82 54.67 -11.68
C ALA A 97 1.20 53.47 -12.42
N ALA A 98 0.77 53.65 -13.67
CA ALA A 98 0.26 52.56 -14.50
C ALA A 98 1.35 51.50 -14.77
N ILE A 99 2.56 51.92 -15.14
CA ILE A 99 3.70 51.02 -15.35
C ILE A 99 4.04 50.25 -14.07
N GLN A 100 4.03 50.91 -12.91
CA GLN A 100 4.32 50.24 -11.64
C GLN A 100 3.27 49.17 -11.31
N ARG A 101 1.98 49.48 -11.50
CA ARG A 101 0.91 48.49 -11.30
C ARG A 101 1.03 47.30 -12.23
N GLU A 102 1.42 47.53 -13.48
CA GLU A 102 1.64 46.44 -14.43
C GLU A 102 2.77 45.52 -13.96
N LYS A 103 3.87 46.10 -13.46
CA LYS A 103 4.97 45.32 -12.85
C LYS A 103 4.50 44.51 -11.64
N ASP A 104 3.73 45.13 -10.74
CA ASP A 104 3.21 44.46 -9.56
C ASP A 104 2.21 43.35 -9.91
N ALA A 105 1.39 43.56 -10.95
CA ALA A 105 0.48 42.55 -11.47
C ALA A 105 1.26 41.35 -12.07
N LYS A 106 2.31 41.61 -12.86
CA LYS A 106 3.20 40.57 -13.39
C LYS A 106 3.89 39.78 -12.27
N GLN A 107 4.33 40.45 -11.21
CA GLN A 107 4.95 39.77 -10.07
C GLN A 107 3.95 38.88 -9.34
N ARG A 108 2.75 39.38 -9.05
CA ARG A 108 1.68 38.57 -8.44
C ARG A 108 1.32 37.35 -9.28
N ALA A 109 1.30 37.48 -10.61
CA ALA A 109 1.07 36.35 -11.50
C ALA A 109 2.18 35.29 -11.41
N LYS A 110 3.46 35.71 -11.34
CA LYS A 110 4.58 34.78 -11.13
C LYS A 110 4.49 34.05 -9.80
N ASP A 111 4.16 34.77 -8.72
CA ASP A 111 4.02 34.18 -7.40
C ASP A 111 2.85 33.18 -7.35
N ALA A 112 1.75 33.47 -8.04
CA ALA A 112 0.62 32.54 -8.16
C ALA A 112 1.02 31.24 -8.87
N ILE A 113 1.75 31.33 -9.98
CA ILE A 113 2.27 30.16 -10.70
C ILE A 113 3.20 29.34 -9.81
N GLN A 114 4.05 30.00 -9.01
CA GLN A 114 4.95 29.28 -8.10
C GLN A 114 4.18 28.51 -7.01
N ARG A 115 3.16 29.13 -6.41
CA ARG A 115 2.31 28.45 -5.41
C ARG A 115 1.59 27.24 -5.99
N GLU A 116 1.15 27.33 -7.24
CA GLU A 116 0.52 26.21 -7.95
C GLU A 116 1.52 25.05 -8.14
N LYS A 117 2.76 25.34 -8.57
CA LYS A 117 3.83 24.32 -8.66
C LYS A 117 4.10 23.64 -7.32
N ASP A 118 4.17 24.41 -6.24
CA ASP A 118 4.41 23.88 -4.89
C ASP A 118 3.22 23.04 -4.40
N ALA A 119 1.99 23.39 -4.77
CA ALA A 119 0.81 22.59 -4.49
C ALA A 119 0.86 21.24 -5.23
N ILE A 120 1.19 21.24 -6.52
CA ILE A 120 1.35 20.02 -7.33
C ILE A 120 2.45 19.11 -6.75
N GLN A 121 3.57 19.67 -6.30
CA GLN A 121 4.62 18.88 -5.65
C GLN A 121 4.14 18.23 -4.35
N ARG A 122 3.40 18.96 -3.50
CA ARG A 122 2.83 18.41 -2.27
C ARG A 122 1.85 17.28 -2.54
N GLU A 123 1.03 17.41 -3.58
CA GLU A 123 0.11 16.37 -4.02
C GLU A 123 0.87 15.11 -4.48
N LYS A 124 1.92 15.26 -5.30
CA LYS A 124 2.78 14.13 -5.69
C LYS A 124 3.37 13.38 -4.49
N HIS A 125 3.84 14.12 -3.48
CA HIS A 125 4.34 13.49 -2.26
C HIS A 125 3.25 12.78 -1.45
N ALA A 126 2.02 13.33 -1.43
CA ALA A 126 0.89 12.67 -0.77
C ALA A 126 0.53 11.34 -1.46
N ILE A 127 0.44 11.35 -2.79
CA ILE A 127 0.19 10.14 -3.60
C ILE A 127 1.28 9.09 -3.36
N GLN A 128 2.55 9.50 -3.27
CA GLN A 128 3.63 8.54 -2.99
C GLN A 128 3.48 7.90 -1.61
N ARG A 129 3.14 8.68 -0.58
CA ARG A 129 2.92 8.14 0.78
C ARG A 129 1.75 7.16 0.82
N GLU A 130 0.68 7.42 0.06
CA GLU A 130 -0.47 6.52 -0.04
C GLU A 130 -0.08 5.20 -0.70
N LYS A 131 0.70 5.24 -1.79
CA LYS A 131 1.24 4.03 -2.43
C LYS A 131 2.08 3.20 -1.47
N ASP A 132 2.95 3.84 -0.70
CA ASP A 132 3.79 3.15 0.30
C ASP A 132 2.93 2.52 1.41
N ALA A 133 1.85 3.18 1.84
CA ALA A 133 0.92 2.64 2.83
C ALA A 133 0.20 1.38 2.30
N ILE A 134 -0.33 1.45 1.09
CA ILE A 134 -0.97 0.30 0.41
C ILE A 134 0.00 -0.88 0.30
N GLN A 135 1.28 -0.62 -0.01
CA GLN A 135 2.27 -1.69 -0.09
C GLN A 135 2.51 -2.36 1.28
N ARG A 136 2.59 -1.58 2.36
CA ARG A 136 2.75 -2.14 3.72
C ARG A 136 1.54 -3.00 4.13
N GLU A 137 0.34 -2.60 3.75
CA GLU A 137 -0.88 -3.39 4.00
C GLU A 137 -0.85 -4.73 3.26
N LYS A 138 -0.42 -4.74 1.99
CA LYS A 138 -0.25 -5.97 1.22
C LYS A 138 0.77 -6.90 1.87
N ASP A 139 1.90 -6.37 2.30
CA ASP A 139 2.95 -7.17 2.97
C ASP A 139 2.44 -7.74 4.30
N ALA A 140 1.67 -6.96 5.07
CA ALA A 140 1.06 -7.42 6.32
C ALA A 140 0.05 -8.55 6.07
N ALA A 141 -0.81 -8.42 5.06
CA ALA A 141 -1.76 -9.45 4.68
C ALA A 141 -1.06 -10.75 4.23
N GLN A 142 0.07 -10.63 3.51
CA GLN A 142 0.86 -11.79 3.11
C GLN A 142 1.47 -12.51 4.32
N ARG A 143 2.05 -11.77 5.28
CA ARG A 143 2.57 -12.34 6.53
C ARG A 143 1.49 -13.06 7.34
N ALA A 144 0.28 -12.52 7.39
CA ALA A 144 -0.85 -13.15 8.07
C ALA A 144 -1.22 -14.49 7.40
N LYS A 145 -1.28 -14.55 6.06
CA LYS A 145 -1.51 -15.81 5.33
C LYS A 145 -0.42 -16.84 5.62
N ASP A 146 0.83 -16.42 5.67
CA ASP A 146 1.94 -17.33 5.95
C ASP A 146 1.94 -17.83 7.40
N ALA A 147 1.50 -17.00 8.36
CA ALA A 147 1.30 -17.42 9.75
C ALA A 147 0.21 -18.52 9.85
N ILE A 148 -0.94 -18.32 9.19
CA ILE A 148 -2.02 -19.33 9.16
C ILE A 148 -1.54 -20.64 8.55
N LYS A 149 -0.75 -20.59 7.46
CA LYS A 149 -0.16 -21.80 6.86
C LYS A 149 0.77 -22.53 7.84
N ARG A 150 1.58 -21.80 8.60
CA ARG A 150 2.46 -22.40 9.63
C ARG A 150 1.66 -23.06 10.73
N GLU A 151 0.62 -22.40 11.22
CA GLU A 151 -0.26 -22.95 12.26
C GLU A 151 -0.95 -24.23 11.78
N MET A 152 -1.49 -24.24 10.55
CA MET A 152 -2.06 -25.46 9.95
C MET A 152 -1.03 -26.59 9.82
N ALA A 153 0.19 -26.27 9.39
CA ALA A 153 1.27 -27.25 9.29
C ALA A 153 1.68 -27.80 10.67
N GLU A 154 1.72 -26.95 11.71
CA GLU A 154 1.99 -27.37 13.09
C GLU A 154 0.88 -28.24 13.64
N ALA A 155 -0.39 -27.88 13.43
CA ALA A 155 -1.53 -28.70 13.81
C ALA A 155 -1.49 -30.08 13.12
N GLN A 156 -1.16 -30.13 11.82
CA GLN A 156 -0.99 -31.38 11.09
C GLN A 156 0.18 -32.21 11.63
N ARG A 157 1.30 -31.57 12.00
CA ARG A 157 2.44 -32.25 12.64
C ARG A 157 2.05 -32.83 14.00
N LYS A 158 1.34 -32.08 14.84
CA LYS A 158 0.83 -32.56 16.13
C LYS A 158 -0.07 -33.79 15.95
N LYS A 159 -1.06 -33.72 15.06
CA LYS A 159 -1.91 -34.88 14.72
C LYS A 159 -1.12 -36.08 14.23
N SER A 160 -0.11 -35.84 13.40
CA SER A 160 0.77 -36.92 12.90
C SER A 160 1.62 -37.53 14.02
N GLN A 161 2.06 -36.72 14.98
CA GLN A 161 2.83 -37.18 16.13
C GLN A 161 1.94 -37.94 17.12
N GLU A 162 0.75 -37.44 17.41
CA GLU A 162 -0.27 -38.14 18.20
C GLU A 162 -0.58 -39.50 17.60
N TRP A 163 -0.73 -39.59 16.28
CA TRP A 163 -0.88 -40.87 15.58
C TRP A 163 0.32 -41.78 15.83
N ARG A 164 1.55 -41.32 15.61
CA ARG A 164 2.75 -42.15 15.81
C ARG A 164 2.89 -42.68 17.24
N ASN A 165 2.51 -41.88 18.23
CA ASN A 165 2.61 -42.27 19.63
C ASN A 165 1.53 -43.29 20.04
N ASN A 166 0.40 -43.30 19.34
CA ASN A 166 -0.78 -44.09 19.70
C ASN A 166 -1.08 -45.21 18.69
N ALA A 167 -0.37 -45.30 17.58
CA ALA A 167 -0.60 -46.34 16.59
C ALA A 167 0.28 -47.57 16.87
N GLU A 168 -0.34 -48.74 16.84
CA GLU A 168 0.34 -50.03 16.94
C GLU A 168 0.39 -50.67 15.55
N ASN A 169 1.57 -51.13 15.13
CA ASN A 169 1.71 -51.88 13.89
C ASN A 169 1.28 -53.33 14.13
N ILE A 170 0.20 -53.74 13.48
CA ILE A 170 -0.33 -55.10 13.58
C ILE A 170 0.15 -56.01 12.44
N LEU A 171 0.64 -55.42 11.34
CA LEU A 171 1.28 -56.16 10.24
C LEU A 171 2.42 -55.33 9.67
N ILE A 172 3.60 -55.95 9.52
CA ILE A 172 4.70 -55.44 8.69
C ILE A 172 5.23 -56.65 7.92
N GLU A 173 5.00 -56.70 6.62
CA GLU A 173 5.32 -57.87 5.81
C GLU A 173 5.96 -57.43 4.49
N ASN A 174 6.96 -58.20 4.03
CA ASN A 174 7.58 -58.03 2.73
C ASN A 174 7.47 -59.33 1.93
N VAL A 175 6.86 -59.25 0.75
CA VAL A 175 6.63 -60.40 -0.12
C VAL A 175 7.46 -60.25 -1.38
N SER A 176 8.37 -61.19 -1.61
CA SER A 176 9.08 -61.32 -2.87
C SER A 176 8.23 -62.06 -3.89
N LEU A 177 8.08 -61.48 -5.07
CA LEU A 177 7.41 -62.10 -6.22
C LEU A 177 8.47 -62.75 -7.10
N SER A 178 8.23 -64.01 -7.46
CA SER A 178 9.06 -64.75 -8.42
C SER A 178 8.24 -64.97 -9.69
N ASN A 179 8.89 -64.88 -10.86
CA ASN A 179 8.30 -64.90 -12.21
C ASN A 179 7.46 -66.16 -12.54
N ARG A 180 6.34 -66.31 -11.85
CA ARG A 180 5.40 -67.43 -11.82
C ARG A 180 4.02 -66.86 -11.48
N ASN A 181 2.97 -67.66 -11.69
CA ASN A 181 1.66 -67.31 -11.19
C ASN A 181 1.60 -67.67 -9.70
N ASN A 182 1.17 -66.73 -8.86
CA ASN A 182 1.06 -66.97 -7.43
C ASN A 182 -0.14 -66.21 -6.85
N ILE A 183 -0.77 -66.80 -5.83
CA ILE A 183 -1.81 -66.15 -5.02
C ILE A 183 -1.39 -66.31 -3.56
N LYS A 184 -1.14 -65.20 -2.87
CA LYS A 184 -0.83 -65.18 -1.43
C LYS A 184 -1.91 -64.38 -0.71
N SER A 185 -2.57 -64.98 0.28
CA SER A 185 -3.45 -64.25 1.21
C SER A 185 -2.72 -64.06 2.53
N ILE A 186 -2.75 -62.85 3.06
CA ILE A 186 -2.07 -62.46 4.30
C ILE A 186 -3.16 -61.96 5.26
N PRO A 187 -3.55 -62.76 6.26
CA PRO A 187 -4.51 -62.33 7.26
C PRO A 187 -3.87 -61.39 8.28
N PHE A 188 -4.66 -60.50 8.85
CA PHE A 188 -4.29 -59.70 10.01
C PHE A 188 -5.53 -59.40 10.86
N GLU A 189 -5.37 -59.40 12.18
CA GLU A 189 -6.50 -59.27 13.12
C GLU A 189 -6.69 -57.82 13.57
N VAL A 190 -7.92 -57.31 13.47
CA VAL A 190 -8.32 -56.02 14.07
C VAL A 190 -9.14 -56.31 15.32
N THR A 191 -8.61 -55.95 16.48
CA THR A 191 -9.14 -56.41 17.78
C THR A 191 -10.23 -55.53 18.38
N TYR A 192 -10.32 -54.26 17.98
CA TYR A 192 -11.35 -53.33 18.42
C TYR A 192 -11.62 -52.28 17.34
N LYS A 193 -12.83 -51.70 17.39
CA LYS A 193 -13.29 -50.75 16.38
C LYS A 193 -12.48 -49.46 16.48
N THR A 194 -11.59 -49.23 15.51
CA THR A 194 -10.66 -48.09 15.51
C THR A 194 -10.38 -47.57 14.10
N THR A 195 -9.50 -46.57 13.99
CA THR A 195 -8.96 -46.15 12.71
C THR A 195 -7.84 -47.09 12.30
N LEU A 196 -7.99 -47.71 11.13
CA LEU A 196 -7.01 -48.60 10.52
C LEU A 196 -6.31 -47.87 9.38
N ARG A 197 -4.97 -47.92 9.34
CA ARG A 197 -4.17 -47.46 8.21
C ARG A 197 -3.44 -48.63 7.58
N ILE A 198 -3.67 -48.82 6.28
CA ILE A 198 -3.04 -49.86 5.47
C ILE A 198 -2.19 -49.16 4.41
N GLY A 199 -0.89 -49.38 4.44
CA GLY A 199 0.06 -48.89 3.45
C GLY A 199 0.67 -50.05 2.70
N ILE A 200 0.56 -50.05 1.38
CA ILE A 200 1.12 -51.08 0.51
C ILE A 200 1.97 -50.39 -0.55
N ARG A 201 3.20 -50.84 -0.74
CA ARG A 201 4.09 -50.42 -1.82
C ARG A 201 4.56 -51.63 -2.59
N ALA A 202 4.44 -51.59 -3.90
CA ALA A 202 4.82 -52.69 -4.75
C ALA A 202 5.68 -52.22 -5.92
N HIS A 203 6.68 -53.02 -6.25
CA HIS A 203 7.62 -52.79 -7.33
C HIS A 203 7.74 -54.07 -8.13
N ILE A 204 7.42 -54.03 -9.43
CA ILE A 204 7.55 -55.19 -10.32
C ILE A 204 8.44 -54.85 -11.52
N SER A 205 9.27 -55.80 -11.93
CA SER A 205 10.08 -55.75 -13.15
C SER A 205 9.47 -56.53 -14.31
N SER A 206 8.40 -57.29 -14.07
CA SER A 206 7.71 -58.10 -15.09
C SER A 206 6.28 -58.45 -14.67
N GLY A 207 5.48 -58.90 -15.65
CA GLY A 207 4.14 -59.47 -15.43
C GLY A 207 3.07 -58.49 -14.94
N THR A 208 2.03 -59.05 -14.34
CA THR A 208 0.95 -58.29 -13.69
C THR A 208 0.75 -58.72 -12.24
N THR A 209 0.49 -57.75 -11.36
CA THR A 209 0.23 -57.98 -9.93
C THR A 209 -0.99 -57.18 -9.50
N LEU A 210 -1.96 -57.86 -8.88
CA LEU A 210 -3.15 -57.29 -8.29
C LEU A 210 -3.11 -57.52 -6.78
N ILE A 211 -3.30 -56.47 -6.00
CA ILE A 211 -3.34 -56.53 -4.54
C ILE A 211 -4.69 -56.00 -4.10
N GLU A 212 -5.43 -56.79 -3.34
CA GLU A 212 -6.78 -56.48 -2.86
C GLU A 212 -6.82 -56.54 -1.34
N ILE A 213 -7.62 -55.67 -0.72
CA ILE A 213 -7.86 -55.63 0.72
C ILE A 213 -9.31 -56.01 0.96
N TYR A 214 -9.56 -56.96 1.86
CA TYR A 214 -10.89 -57.43 2.24
C TYR A 214 -11.13 -57.24 3.73
N ASN A 215 -12.34 -56.77 4.09
CA ASN A 215 -12.82 -56.75 5.46
C ASN A 215 -13.25 -58.16 5.94
N PRO A 216 -13.56 -58.35 7.23
CA PRO A 216 -14.00 -59.64 7.78
C PRO A 216 -15.30 -60.15 7.16
N GLU A 217 -16.16 -59.24 6.66
CA GLU A 217 -17.38 -59.60 5.93
C GLU A 217 -17.13 -60.05 4.48
N GLY A 218 -15.88 -59.98 3.99
CA GLY A 218 -15.49 -60.35 2.63
C GLY A 218 -15.71 -59.25 1.57
N THR A 219 -16.07 -58.04 1.99
CA THR A 219 -16.19 -56.85 1.14
C THR A 219 -14.81 -56.31 0.78
N LYS A 220 -14.62 -55.97 -0.51
CA LYS A 220 -13.37 -55.37 -0.98
C LYS A 220 -13.29 -53.89 -0.60
N GLU A 221 -12.24 -53.54 0.12
CA GLU A 221 -12.00 -52.19 0.65
C GLU A 221 -10.93 -51.41 -0.12
N GLY A 222 -10.06 -52.09 -0.85
CA GLY A 222 -9.00 -51.44 -1.62
C GLY A 222 -8.40 -52.36 -2.67
N GLU A 223 -7.78 -51.74 -3.68
CA GLU A 223 -7.14 -52.43 -4.79
C GLU A 223 -5.93 -51.64 -5.30
N LEU A 224 -4.86 -52.36 -5.64
CA LEU A 224 -3.72 -51.85 -6.39
C LEU A 224 -3.40 -52.83 -7.53
N SER A 225 -3.45 -52.36 -8.76
CA SER A 225 -3.09 -53.13 -9.95
C SER A 225 -1.83 -52.57 -10.59
N LEU A 226 -0.88 -53.46 -10.89
CA LEU A 226 0.39 -53.15 -11.52
C LEU A 226 0.58 -54.03 -12.75
N GLU A 227 0.97 -53.40 -13.86
CA GLU A 227 1.34 -54.08 -15.10
C GLU A 227 2.69 -53.54 -15.57
N HIS A 228 3.64 -54.45 -15.81
CA HIS A 228 4.89 -54.10 -16.44
C HIS A 228 4.81 -54.32 -17.96
N LYS A 229 4.87 -53.22 -18.72
CA LYS A 229 4.94 -53.26 -20.19
C LYS A 229 6.40 -53.12 -20.61
N SER A 230 7.02 -54.22 -21.05
CA SER A 230 8.35 -54.18 -21.64
C SER A 230 8.29 -53.40 -22.96
N LYS A 231 8.92 -52.23 -23.05
CA LYS A 231 9.10 -51.55 -24.33
C LYS A 231 10.16 -52.29 -25.14
N SER A 232 9.81 -52.73 -26.36
CA SER A 232 10.77 -53.13 -27.37
C SER A 232 11.44 -51.88 -27.95
N THR A 233 12.42 -51.32 -27.26
CA THR A 233 13.27 -50.27 -27.85
C THR A 233 14.70 -50.75 -27.82
N SER A 234 15.17 -51.15 -29.01
CA SER A 234 16.57 -51.34 -29.36
C SER A 234 17.29 -49.99 -29.28
N SER A 235 17.76 -49.62 -28.09
CA SER A 235 18.86 -48.68 -27.96
C SER A 235 19.63 -49.08 -26.71
N ALA A 236 20.84 -49.55 -26.94
CA ALA A 236 21.83 -49.78 -25.90
C ALA A 236 22.19 -48.41 -25.31
N ASP A 237 21.44 -47.96 -24.29
CA ASP A 237 21.90 -46.99 -23.30
C ASP A 237 20.92 -46.92 -22.11
N SER A 238 21.51 -47.04 -20.91
CA SER A 238 20.93 -47.11 -19.57
C SER A 238 20.42 -48.50 -19.10
N GLU A 239 21.27 -49.14 -18.31
CA GLU A 239 21.04 -50.36 -17.52
C GLU A 239 20.07 -50.14 -16.33
N PHE A 240 19.13 -49.19 -16.44
CA PHE A 240 18.06 -49.02 -15.46
C PHE A 240 16.92 -49.99 -15.82
N LEU A 241 16.89 -51.15 -15.19
CA LEU A 241 15.71 -52.03 -15.18
C LEU A 241 14.48 -51.18 -14.81
N LYS A 242 13.65 -50.86 -15.80
CA LYS A 242 12.54 -49.93 -15.63
C LYS A 242 11.42 -50.61 -14.84
N LYS A 243 11.48 -50.56 -13.50
CA LYS A 243 10.44 -51.15 -12.64
C LYS A 243 9.13 -50.38 -12.74
N THR A 244 8.01 -51.08 -12.78
CA THR A 244 6.69 -50.49 -12.53
C THR A 244 6.47 -50.47 -11.03
N SER A 245 6.15 -49.31 -10.47
CA SER A 245 5.93 -49.14 -9.03
C SER A 245 4.54 -48.58 -8.78
N GLY A 246 3.94 -48.95 -7.66
CA GLY A 246 2.68 -48.37 -7.20
C GLY A 246 2.58 -48.41 -5.68
N ALA A 247 1.65 -47.61 -5.17
CA ALA A 247 1.35 -47.55 -3.75
C ALA A 247 -0.16 -47.46 -3.55
N LEU A 248 -0.63 -48.06 -2.46
CA LEU A 248 -1.99 -47.94 -1.95
C LEU A 248 -1.90 -47.58 -0.47
N ASP A 249 -2.36 -46.37 -0.14
CA ASP A 249 -2.50 -45.90 1.23
C ASP A 249 -4.01 -45.76 1.51
N LYS A 250 -4.56 -46.63 2.37
CA LYS A 250 -5.97 -46.64 2.76
C LYS A 250 -6.08 -46.30 4.25
N THR A 251 -7.00 -45.40 4.59
CA THR A 251 -7.40 -45.12 5.98
C THR A 251 -8.88 -45.46 6.13
N ILE A 252 -9.22 -46.33 7.06
CA ILE A 252 -10.59 -46.79 7.34
C ILE A 252 -10.94 -46.33 8.75
N SER A 253 -11.94 -45.45 8.89
CA SER A 253 -12.40 -44.97 10.19
C SER A 253 -13.46 -45.92 10.73
N GLY A 254 -13.24 -46.46 11.93
CA GLY A 254 -14.17 -47.40 12.56
C GLY A 254 -14.19 -48.77 11.87
N ALA A 255 -13.00 -49.28 11.51
CA ALA A 255 -12.83 -50.57 10.87
C ALA A 255 -13.52 -51.69 11.66
N GLU A 256 -14.12 -52.64 10.92
CA GLU A 256 -14.74 -53.84 11.49
C GLU A 256 -13.72 -54.67 12.28
N VAL A 257 -14.20 -55.24 13.38
CA VAL A 257 -13.43 -56.14 14.24
C VAL A 257 -13.45 -57.53 13.63
N GLY A 258 -12.29 -58.19 13.59
CA GLY A 258 -12.13 -59.54 13.05
C GLY A 258 -10.92 -59.67 12.14
N GLU A 259 -10.84 -60.81 11.45
CA GLU A 259 -9.75 -61.14 10.55
C GLU A 259 -9.94 -60.43 9.19
N TRP A 260 -9.04 -59.50 8.89
CA TRP A 260 -8.93 -58.87 7.58
C TRP A 260 -7.93 -59.61 6.72
N GLN A 261 -8.00 -59.44 5.39
CA GLN A 261 -7.09 -60.12 4.47
C GLN A 261 -6.53 -59.20 3.39
N ILE A 262 -5.22 -59.29 3.15
CA ILE A 262 -4.55 -58.72 1.97
C ILE A 262 -4.24 -59.85 1.01
N LYS A 263 -4.89 -59.84 -0.15
CA LYS A 263 -4.72 -60.84 -1.20
C LYS A 263 -3.84 -60.30 -2.31
N ILE A 264 -2.73 -60.96 -2.57
CA ILE A 264 -1.80 -60.66 -3.66
C ILE A 264 -1.96 -61.74 -4.74
N THR A 265 -2.34 -61.32 -5.94
CA THR A 265 -2.43 -62.17 -7.13
C THR A 265 -1.40 -61.71 -8.15
N SER A 266 -0.37 -62.51 -8.38
CA SER A 266 0.67 -62.23 -9.37
C SER A 266 0.60 -63.19 -10.56
N LYS A 267 0.88 -62.68 -11.77
CA LYS A 267 0.95 -63.45 -13.01
C LYS A 267 2.27 -63.16 -13.71
N LYS A 268 3.18 -64.13 -13.66
CA LYS A 268 4.54 -64.02 -14.23
C LYS A 268 5.26 -62.72 -13.80
N SER A 269 5.09 -62.35 -12.53
CA SER A 269 5.68 -61.14 -11.97
C SER A 269 6.90 -61.42 -11.12
N GLU A 270 7.92 -60.61 -11.31
CA GLU A 270 9.11 -60.54 -10.48
C GLU A 270 9.16 -59.16 -9.80
N GLY A 271 9.47 -59.12 -8.51
CA GLY A 271 9.38 -57.88 -7.76
C GLY A 271 9.22 -58.06 -6.25
N THR A 272 8.81 -56.99 -5.57
CA THR A 272 8.54 -56.98 -4.14
C THR A 272 7.26 -56.23 -3.82
N VAL A 273 6.56 -56.68 -2.78
CA VAL A 273 5.41 -56.00 -2.17
C VAL A 273 5.70 -55.82 -0.69
N ALA A 274 5.87 -54.58 -0.25
CA ALA A 274 5.96 -54.20 1.14
C ALA A 274 4.60 -53.74 1.64
N MET A 275 4.18 -54.18 2.82
CA MET A 275 2.94 -53.74 3.44
C MET A 275 3.13 -53.47 4.92
N SER A 276 2.41 -52.46 5.41
CA SER A 276 2.26 -52.18 6.82
C SER A 276 0.81 -51.87 7.15
N VAL A 277 0.32 -52.44 8.23
CA VAL A 277 -1.00 -52.12 8.78
C VAL A 277 -0.81 -51.64 10.21
N ALA A 278 -1.40 -50.48 10.51
CA ALA A 278 -1.37 -49.89 11.83
C ALA A 278 -2.79 -49.59 12.31
N GLN A 279 -3.07 -49.97 13.55
CA GLN A 279 -4.32 -49.65 14.24
C GLN A 279 -4.07 -48.53 15.24
N TYR A 280 -5.00 -47.59 15.36
CA TYR A 280 -4.91 -46.56 16.40
C TYR A 280 -5.36 -47.13 17.75
N VAL A 281 -4.48 -47.09 18.75
CA VAL A 281 -4.77 -47.42 20.14
C VAL A 281 -5.02 -46.10 20.87
N LYS A 282 -6.25 -45.83 21.30
CA LYS A 282 -6.48 -44.65 22.14
C LYS A 282 -5.74 -44.87 23.47
N SER A 283 -4.75 -44.03 23.79
CA SER A 283 -4.10 -44.05 25.10
C SER A 283 -5.17 -43.95 26.19
N THR A 284 -5.16 -44.90 27.12
CA THR A 284 -6.00 -44.94 28.32
C THR A 284 -5.51 -44.01 29.43
N MET A 285 -4.57 -43.11 29.14
CA MET A 285 -4.18 -42.07 30.09
C MET A 285 -5.18 -40.91 29.98
N ASP A 286 -6.00 -40.75 31.03
CA ASP A 286 -7.04 -39.74 31.27
C ASP A 286 -8.50 -40.25 31.15
N GLU A 287 -8.83 -41.33 31.88
CA GLU A 287 -10.14 -41.46 32.57
C GLU A 287 -9.98 -41.17 34.06
#